data_AF-A0A9Q0G6U0-F1
#
_entry.id   AF-A0A9Q0G6U0-F1
#
_cell.length_a   1.000
_cell.length_b   1.000
_cell.length_c   1.000
_cell.angle_alpha   90.00
_cell.angle_beta   90.00
_cell.angle_gamma   90.00
#
_symmetry.space_group_name_H-M   'P 1'
#
loop_
_entity.id
_entity.type
_entity.pdbx_description
1 polymer ?
#
loop_
_entity_poly.entity_id
_entity_poly.type
_entity_poly.pdbx_seq_one_letter_code
_entity_poly.pdbx_strand_id
1 'polypeptide(L)'
;MGVVVEIRRHLGVIKERVLEKLAASSVPADALDNARHFLETAVKDVTLAAHGLTKDTLNRIKTRLVDILPSLSPAITTKMVDDAAKEANGEGDEEDNLQKQEHDRQSSSKAPYASPASSLFASLKQSSRL
;
A
#
# COMPACT_ATOMS: atom_id res chain seq x y z
N MET A 1 7.88 20.00 24.07
CA MET A 1 7.62 20.08 22.62
C MET A 1 6.63 18.97 22.29
N GLY A 2 5.41 19.32 21.86
CA GLY A 2 4.30 18.38 21.75
C GLY A 2 4.47 17.42 20.57
N VAL A 3 4.09 16.16 20.77
CA VAL A 3 4.14 15.04 19.81
C VAL A 3 3.57 15.42 18.43
N VAL A 4 2.56 16.29 18.41
CA VAL A 4 1.92 16.83 17.18
C VAL A 4 2.90 17.61 16.28
N VAL A 5 3.83 18.35 16.88
CA VAL A 5 4.82 19.14 16.12
C VAL A 5 5.82 18.22 15.42
N GLU A 6 6.25 17.14 16.09
CA GLU A 6 7.17 16.16 15.50
C GLU A 6 6.49 15.36 14.39
N ILE A 7 5.24 14.92 14.60
CA ILE A 7 4.46 14.23 13.57
C ILE A 7 4.29 15.12 12.32
N ARG A 8 3.96 16.40 12.51
CA ARG A 8 3.83 17.35 11.39
C ARG A 8 5.15 17.54 10.66
N ARG A 9 6.28 17.59 11.38
CA ARG A 9 7.62 17.69 10.81
C ARG A 9 7.94 16.45 9.98
N HIS A 10 7.71 15.26 10.53
CA HIS A 10 7.94 13.97 9.89
C HIS A 10 7.11 13.80 8.60
N LEU A 11 5.80 14.06 8.67
CA LEU A 11 4.93 13.99 7.50
C LEU A 11 5.27 15.06 6.45
N GLY A 12 5.75 16.22 6.89
CA GLY A 12 6.29 17.25 6.01
C GLY A 12 7.51 16.77 5.22
N VAL A 13 8.44 16.06 5.86
CA VAL A 13 9.59 15.46 5.18
C VAL A 13 9.14 14.38 4.19
N ILE A 14 8.19 13.52 4.58
CA ILE A 14 7.63 12.48 3.68
C ILE A 14 7.03 13.11 2.43
N LYS A 15 6.24 14.19 2.59
CA LYS A 15 5.64 14.92 1.47
C LYS A 15 6.71 15.35 0.46
N GLU A 16 7.73 16.07 0.91
CA GLU A 16 8.77 16.60 0.01
C GLU A 16 9.52 15.47 -0.69
N ARG A 17 9.87 14.38 0.03
CA ARG A 17 10.52 13.20 -0.56
C ARG A 17 9.68 12.46 -1.58
N VAL A 18 8.38 12.29 -1.31
CA VAL A 18 7.47 11.67 -2.28
C VAL A 18 7.37 12.52 -3.54
N LEU A 19 7.26 13.85 -3.40
CA LEU A 19 7.21 14.76 -4.55
C LEU A 19 8.50 14.73 -5.37
N GLU A 20 9.68 14.71 -4.73
CA GLU A 20 10.97 14.57 -5.40
C GLU A 20 11.04 13.26 -6.21
N LYS A 21 10.67 12.13 -5.60
CA LYS A 21 10.69 10.82 -6.27
C LYS A 21 9.68 10.78 -7.43
N LEU A 22 8.50 11.38 -7.25
CA LEU A 22 7.49 11.49 -8.31
C LEU A 22 7.99 12.33 -9.48
N ALA A 23 8.59 13.49 -9.21
CA ALA A 23 9.19 14.33 -10.24
C ALA A 23 10.29 13.58 -11.01
N ALA A 24 11.12 12.78 -10.32
CA ALA A 24 12.14 11.95 -10.95
C ALA A 24 11.57 10.80 -11.81
N SER A 25 10.35 10.34 -11.52
CA SER A 25 9.70 9.24 -12.22
C SER A 25 8.96 9.68 -13.50
N SER A 26 9.10 10.94 -13.93
CA SER A 26 8.50 11.47 -15.17
C SER A 26 6.97 11.29 -15.24
N VAL A 27 6.28 11.46 -14.12
CA VAL A 27 4.81 11.42 -14.08
C VAL A 27 4.19 12.71 -14.66
N PRO A 28 2.97 12.64 -15.20
CA PRO A 28 2.27 13.80 -15.75
C PRO A 28 2.13 14.92 -14.72
N ALA A 29 2.28 16.18 -15.16
CA ALA A 29 2.20 17.35 -14.29
C ALA A 29 0.87 17.41 -13.52
N ASP A 30 -0.25 17.12 -14.19
CA ASP A 30 -1.58 17.10 -13.57
C ASP A 30 -1.66 16.09 -12.42
N ALA A 31 -1.03 14.92 -12.57
CA ALA A 31 -1.04 13.88 -11.56
C ALA A 31 -0.09 14.22 -10.39
N LEU A 32 1.02 14.91 -10.68
CA LEU A 32 1.94 15.42 -9.67
C LEU A 32 1.29 16.53 -8.82
N ASP A 33 0.55 17.46 -9.43
CA ASP A 33 -0.19 18.50 -8.72
C ASP A 33 -1.31 17.92 -7.85
N ASN A 34 -2.03 16.91 -8.36
CA ASN A 34 -3.02 16.17 -7.56
C ASN A 34 -2.38 15.45 -6.36
N ALA A 35 -1.22 14.81 -6.56
CA ALA A 35 -0.47 14.18 -5.48
C ALA A 35 0.00 15.19 -4.43
N ARG A 36 0.48 16.36 -4.87
CA ARG A 36 0.88 17.48 -3.99
C ARG A 36 -0.29 17.95 -3.13
N HIS A 37 -1.43 18.22 -3.75
CA HIS A 37 -2.62 18.72 -3.04
C HIS A 37 -3.14 17.69 -2.02
N PHE A 38 -3.10 16.41 -2.39
CA PHE A 38 -3.48 15.32 -1.51
C PHE A 38 -2.53 15.17 -0.31
N LEU A 39 -1.21 15.21 -0.52
CA LEU A 39 -0.23 15.14 0.57
C LEU A 39 -0.34 16.35 1.52
N GLU A 40 -0.59 17.55 1.00
CA GLU A 40 -0.83 18.74 1.83
C GLU A 40 -2.11 18.61 2.69
N THR A 41 -3.16 18.02 2.13
CA THR A 41 -4.37 17.70 2.88
C THR A 41 -4.09 16.67 3.97
N ALA A 42 -3.33 15.61 3.68
CA ALA A 42 -2.95 14.60 4.66
C ALA A 42 -2.15 15.17 5.85
N VAL A 43 -1.20 16.08 5.58
CA VAL A 43 -0.45 16.78 6.65
C VAL A 43 -1.38 17.63 7.53
N LYS A 44 -2.35 18.33 6.93
CA LYS A 44 -3.33 19.13 7.67
C LYS A 44 -4.25 18.25 8.51
N ASP A 45 -4.77 17.15 7.96
CA ASP A 45 -5.67 16.21 8.64
C ASP A 45 -5.01 15.60 9.88
N VAL A 46 -3.74 15.17 9.78
CA VAL A 46 -2.99 14.61 10.92
C VAL A 46 -2.71 15.66 11.99
N THR A 47 -2.44 16.91 11.57
CA THR A 47 -2.24 18.03 12.50
C THR A 47 -3.52 18.34 13.27
N LEU A 48 -4.69 18.25 12.62
CA LEU A 48 -6.00 18.47 13.24
C LEU A 48 -6.45 17.30 14.12
N ALA A 49 -6.13 16.06 13.74
CA ALA A 49 -6.52 14.86 14.47
C ALA A 49 -5.78 14.68 15.82
N ALA A 50 -4.76 15.51 16.11
CA ALA A 50 -4.02 15.60 17.37
C ALA A 50 -3.39 14.30 17.93
N HIS A 51 -3.59 13.13 17.28
CA HIS A 51 -3.17 11.85 17.82
C HIS A 51 -2.80 10.84 16.71
N GLY A 52 -1.55 10.37 16.73
CA GLY A 52 -1.14 8.98 16.42
C GLY A 52 -1.49 8.31 15.10
N LEU A 53 -2.04 8.99 14.09
CA LEU A 53 -2.51 8.37 12.84
C LEU A 53 -1.41 8.19 11.77
N THR A 54 -0.13 8.19 12.11
CA THR A 54 0.97 8.16 11.12
C THR A 54 0.92 6.93 10.22
N LYS A 55 0.67 5.73 10.78
CA LYS A 55 0.63 4.48 10.00
C LYS A 55 -0.59 4.38 9.10
N ASP A 56 -1.77 4.74 9.60
CA ASP A 56 -3.01 4.76 8.81
C ASP A 56 -2.94 5.80 7.69
N THR A 57 -2.42 6.99 8.01
CA THR A 57 -2.22 8.06 7.03
C THR A 57 -1.24 7.65 5.94
N LEU A 58 -0.13 6.99 6.30
CA LEU A 58 0.81 6.45 5.32
C LEU A 58 0.14 5.41 4.41
N ASN A 59 -0.67 4.52 4.96
CA ASN A 59 -1.40 3.54 4.16
C ASN A 59 -2.40 4.22 3.22
N ARG A 60 -3.12 5.23 3.71
CA ARG A 60 -4.04 6.04 2.93
C ARG A 60 -3.32 6.80 1.82
N ILE A 61 -2.10 7.28 2.08
CA ILE A 61 -1.24 7.93 1.08
C ILE A 61 -0.84 6.94 0.00
N LYS A 62 -0.40 5.73 0.37
CA LYS A 62 -0.06 4.67 -0.58
C LYS A 62 -1.23 4.35 -1.50
N THR A 63 -2.39 4.02 -0.92
CA THR A 63 -3.58 3.66 -1.71
C THR A 63 -3.99 4.80 -2.64
N ARG A 64 -4.00 6.05 -2.14
CA ARG A 64 -4.49 7.15 -2.96
C ARG A 64 -3.53 7.58 -4.06
N LEU A 65 -2.22 7.44 -3.84
CA LEU A 65 -1.23 7.68 -4.89
C LEU A 65 -1.35 6.67 -6.05
N VAL A 66 -1.77 5.43 -5.78
CA VAL A 66 -2.06 4.45 -6.85
C VAL A 66 -3.23 4.91 -7.73
N ASP A 67 -4.26 5.48 -7.13
CA ASP A 67 -5.41 6.01 -7.88
C ASP A 67 -5.06 7.25 -8.71
N ILE A 68 -4.20 8.14 -8.17
CA ILE A 68 -3.78 9.38 -8.85
C ILE A 68 -2.79 9.08 -9.96
N LEU A 69 -1.94 8.07 -9.78
CA LEU A 69 -0.83 7.75 -10.68
C LEU A 69 -0.99 6.33 -11.24
N PRO A 70 -2.04 6.07 -12.05
CA PRO A 70 -2.24 4.75 -12.66
C PRO A 70 -1.13 4.41 -13.68
N SER A 71 -0.34 5.41 -14.09
CA SER A 71 0.85 5.24 -14.94
C SER A 71 2.01 4.57 -14.20
N LEU A 72 2.03 4.60 -12.87
CA LEU A 72 3.02 3.92 -12.05
C LEU A 72 2.44 2.61 -11.50
N SER A 73 3.27 1.57 -11.50
CA SER A 73 2.91 0.32 -10.84
C SER A 73 2.63 0.59 -9.36
N PRO A 74 1.56 0.00 -8.78
CA PRO A 74 1.26 0.15 -7.37
C PRO A 74 2.44 -0.20 -6.46
N ALA A 75 3.29 -1.17 -6.85
CA ALA A 75 4.50 -1.54 -6.14
C ALA A 75 5.56 -0.41 -6.11
N ILE A 76 5.64 0.37 -7.19
CA ILE A 76 6.57 1.49 -7.31
C ILE A 76 6.10 2.63 -6.40
N THR A 77 4.82 2.98 -6.46
CA THR A 77 4.25 4.04 -5.62
C THR A 77 4.30 3.70 -4.13
N THR A 78 4.03 2.45 -3.74
CA THR A 78 4.18 2.02 -2.34
C THR A 78 5.62 2.12 -1.86
N LYS A 79 6.58 1.68 -2.69
CA LYS A 79 8.00 1.76 -2.36
C LYS A 79 8.48 3.20 -2.21
N MET A 80 8.04 4.12 -3.06
CA MET A 80 8.42 5.55 -2.95
C MET A 80 7.95 6.17 -1.63
N VAL A 81 6.75 5.82 -1.18
CA VAL A 81 6.22 6.28 0.11
C VAL A 81 6.96 5.63 1.28
N ASP A 82 7.29 4.34 1.18
CA ASP A 82 8.08 3.63 2.20
C ASP A 82 9.50 4.17 2.33
N ASP A 83 10.18 4.39 1.21
CA ASP A 83 11.51 4.99 1.18
C ASP A 83 11.46 6.40 1.79
N ALA A 84 10.43 7.21 1.45
CA ALA A 84 10.25 8.53 2.04
C ALA A 84 9.97 8.49 3.56
N ALA A 85 9.18 7.51 4.04
CA ALA A 85 8.92 7.32 5.46
C ALA A 85 10.17 6.90 6.23
N LYS A 86 10.98 6.00 5.65
CA LYS A 86 12.27 5.58 6.21
C LYS A 86 13.25 6.75 6.32
N GLU A 87 13.38 7.53 5.25
CA GLU A 87 14.25 8.72 5.23
C GLU A 87 13.81 9.79 6.24
N ALA A 88 12.50 9.93 6.46
CA ALA A 88 11.97 10.88 7.45
C ALA A 88 12.21 10.44 8.91
N ASN A 89 12.29 9.13 9.17
CA ASN A 89 12.47 8.60 10.53
C ASN A 89 13.93 8.61 11.01
N GLY A 90 14.90 8.81 10.10
CA GLY A 90 16.33 8.80 10.40
C GLY A 90 16.83 7.40 10.74
N GLU A 91 17.33 6.68 9.72
CA GLU A 91 18.12 5.44 9.79
C GLU A 91 17.68 4.35 10.79
N GLY A 92 17.17 3.24 10.25
CA GLY A 92 17.21 1.93 10.92
C GLY A 92 15.87 1.40 11.42
N ASP A 93 15.11 0.81 10.52
CA ASP A 93 14.39 -0.44 10.80
C ASP A 93 14.40 -1.24 9.49
N GLU A 94 15.50 -1.96 9.31
CA GLU A 94 15.57 -3.11 8.41
C GLU A 94 14.71 -4.21 9.01
N GLU A 95 13.42 -4.25 8.73
CA GLU A 95 12.64 -5.48 8.87
C GLU A 95 11.33 -5.42 8.06
N ASP A 96 11.30 -6.25 7.04
CA ASP A 96 10.14 -7.06 6.62
C ASP A 96 8.84 -6.35 6.20
N ASN A 97 8.69 -6.09 4.89
CA ASN A 97 7.39 -6.31 4.26
C ASN A 97 7.48 -6.54 2.74
N LEU A 98 8.12 -7.65 2.34
CA LEU A 98 7.73 -8.36 1.12
C LEU A 98 6.46 -9.19 1.42
N GLN A 99 5.35 -8.54 1.77
CA GLN A 99 4.07 -9.23 1.84
C GLN A 99 3.05 -8.61 0.87
N LYS A 100 2.87 -9.36 -0.22
CA LYS A 100 1.61 -9.58 -0.92
C LYS A 100 0.90 -8.32 -1.42
N GLN A 101 1.37 -7.85 -2.56
CA GLN A 101 0.49 -7.22 -3.54
C GLN A 101 -0.16 -8.31 -4.41
N GLU A 102 -1.09 -9.07 -3.82
CA GLU A 102 -2.08 -9.84 -4.57
C GLU A 102 -3.46 -9.34 -4.16
N HIS A 103 -3.96 -8.33 -4.87
CA HIS A 103 -5.37 -8.02 -4.86
C HIS A 103 -5.82 -7.89 -6.32
N ASP A 104 -6.20 -9.05 -6.83
CA ASP A 104 -7.39 -9.29 -7.65
C ASP A 104 -7.59 -8.35 -8.85
N ARG A 105 -6.86 -8.67 -9.93
CA ARG A 105 -7.33 -8.42 -11.29
C ARG A 105 -7.80 -9.74 -11.90
N GLN A 106 -9.09 -10.05 -11.81
CA GLN A 106 -9.78 -10.85 -12.83
C GLN A 106 -11.30 -10.60 -12.82
N SER A 107 -11.79 -9.86 -13.82
CA SER A 107 -12.59 -10.41 -14.92
C SER A 107 -13.97 -10.90 -14.49
N SER A 108 -15.02 -10.11 -14.69
CA SER A 108 -15.84 -10.17 -15.92
C SER A 108 -16.62 -11.49 -16.09
N SER A 109 -17.91 -11.41 -15.75
CA SER A 109 -19.07 -11.97 -16.46
C SER A 109 -19.04 -13.42 -17.02
N LYS A 110 -19.67 -14.36 -16.30
CA LYS A 110 -20.68 -15.34 -16.80
C LYS A 110 -20.96 -16.45 -15.75
N ALA A 111 -22.22 -16.60 -15.35
CA ALA A 111 -22.80 -17.92 -15.05
C ALA A 111 -23.41 -18.50 -16.37
N PRO A 112 -23.99 -19.73 -16.47
CA PRO A 112 -24.12 -20.86 -15.54
C PRO A 112 -23.77 -22.25 -16.17
N TYR A 113 -23.95 -23.35 -15.41
CA TYR A 113 -24.15 -24.78 -15.81
C TYR A 113 -23.06 -25.84 -15.51
N ALA A 114 -23.54 -26.90 -14.83
CA ALA A 114 -23.26 -28.35 -14.99
C ALA A 114 -21.87 -28.89 -14.58
N SER A 115 -21.67 -30.05 -13.95
CA SER A 115 -22.48 -31.08 -13.25
C SER A 115 -21.47 -32.07 -12.58
N PRO A 116 -21.91 -33.09 -11.80
CA PRO A 116 -21.08 -33.91 -10.91
C PRO A 116 -20.55 -35.20 -11.57
N ALA A 117 -19.32 -35.60 -11.23
CA ALA A 117 -18.74 -36.97 -11.25
C ALA A 117 -17.24 -36.81 -10.99
N SER A 118 -16.55 -37.55 -10.13
CA SER A 118 -16.49 -39.01 -10.11
C SER A 118 -15.87 -39.48 -8.79
N SER A 119 -16.53 -40.42 -8.12
CA SER A 119 -15.91 -41.31 -7.13
C SER A 119 -15.07 -42.35 -7.88
N LEU A 120 -13.77 -42.47 -7.57
CA LEU A 120 -12.95 -43.64 -7.89
C LEU A 120 -11.77 -43.68 -6.91
N PHE A 121 -11.98 -44.34 -5.76
CA PHE A 121 -11.04 -45.25 -5.07
C PHE A 121 -11.64 -45.61 -3.71
N ALA A 122 -12.67 -46.46 -3.75
CA ALA A 122 -12.85 -47.44 -2.69
C ALA A 122 -11.76 -48.51 -2.89
N SER A 123 -11.06 -48.91 -1.83
CA SER A 123 -10.87 -50.32 -1.47
C SER A 123 -9.87 -50.50 -0.32
N LEU A 124 -10.38 -51.13 0.75
CA LEU A 124 -9.74 -52.11 1.64
C LEU A 124 -8.38 -51.79 2.30
N LYS A 125 -8.43 -51.66 3.64
CA LYS A 125 -7.44 -52.37 4.48
C LYS A 125 -8.13 -52.98 5.70
N GLN A 126 -8.48 -54.26 5.57
CA GLN A 126 -8.94 -55.09 6.68
C GLN A 126 -7.97 -56.27 6.87
N SER A 127 -7.70 -56.56 8.15
CA SER A 127 -7.03 -57.74 8.74
C SER A 127 -5.50 -57.80 8.59
N SER A 128 -4.69 -58.37 9.48
CA SER A 128 -4.73 -58.86 10.87
C SER A 128 -3.39 -59.58 11.08
N ARG A 129 -2.98 -59.85 12.33
CA ARG A 129 -1.86 -60.70 12.81
C ARG A 129 -0.50 -59.98 12.92
N LEU A 130 0.32 -60.20 13.95
CA LEU A 130 0.38 -61.25 14.99
C LEU A 130 0.28 -60.69 16.40
#